data_AF-A0A7V2X9P4-F1
#
_entry.id   AF-A0A7V2X9P4-F1
#
_cell.length_a   1.000
_cell.length_b   1.000
_cell.length_c   1.000
_cell.angle_alpha   90.00
_cell.angle_beta   90.00
_cell.angle_gamma   90.00
#
_symmetry.space_group_name_H-M   'P 1'
#
loop_
_entity.id
_entity.type
_entity.pdbx_description
1 polymer ?
#
loop_
_entity_poly.entity_id
_entity_poly.type
_entity_poly.pdbx_seq_one_letter_code
_entity_poly.pdbx_strand_id
1 'polypeptide(L)' 'MAKNLEEKKLFNGETVKVVGPEYAEGTPDQPHLWRGKIPSRAEMLKYLQSGERYWFSKEWYGSEKRKTPA' A
#
# COMPACT_ATOMS: atom_id res chain seq x y z
N MET A 1 3.79 -28.36 -10.87
CA MET A 1 3.03 -28.12 -12.12
C MET A 1 2.37 -26.75 -11.99
N ALA A 2 2.88 -25.73 -12.70
CA ALA A 2 2.30 -24.38 -12.66
C ALA A 2 0.88 -24.41 -13.26
N LYS A 3 -0.10 -23.84 -12.55
CA LYS A 3 -1.54 -23.98 -12.88
C LYS A 3 -2.05 -22.95 -13.89
N ASN A 4 -1.33 -21.84 -14.10
CA ASN A 4 -1.77 -20.75 -14.96
C ASN A 4 -0.73 -20.52 -16.06
N LEU A 5 -0.99 -21.03 -17.27
CA LEU A 5 -0.16 -20.79 -18.45
C LEU A 5 -0.95 -19.91 -19.45
N GLU A 6 -0.42 -18.74 -19.77
CA GLU A 6 -0.96 -17.80 -20.75
C GLU A 6 -0.15 -17.86 -22.05
N GLU A 7 -0.83 -17.82 -23.20
CA GLU A 7 -0.19 -17.76 -24.51
C GLU A 7 0.16 -16.30 -24.85
N LYS A 8 1.45 -15.99 -24.89
CA LYS A 8 1.94 -14.70 -25.37
C LYS A 8 2.71 -14.87 -26.67
N LYS A 9 2.49 -13.93 -27.60
CA LYS A 9 3.33 -13.81 -28.79
C LYS A 9 4.64 -13.14 -28.42
N LEU A 10 5.74 -13.83 -28.71
CA LEU A 10 7.06 -13.23 -28.71
C LEU A 10 7.18 -12.26 -29.88
N PHE A 11 8.17 -11.36 -29.78
CA PHE A 11 8.45 -10.36 -30.81
C PHE A 11 8.76 -10.97 -32.19
N ASN A 12 9.26 -12.21 -32.22
CA ASN A 12 9.55 -12.98 -33.44
C ASN A 12 8.31 -13.66 -34.06
N GLY A 13 7.12 -13.50 -33.47
CA GLY A 13 5.87 -14.09 -33.95
C GLY A 13 5.56 -15.50 -33.43
N GLU A 14 6.48 -16.13 -32.69
CA GLU A 14 6.23 -17.43 -32.07
C GLU A 14 5.32 -17.29 -30.84
N THR A 15 4.46 -18.30 -30.64
CA THR A 15 3.51 -18.31 -29.53
C THR A 15 4.09 -19.20 -28.42
N VAL A 16 4.35 -18.63 -27.25
CA VAL A 16 4.93 -19.36 -26.11
C VAL A 16 4.00 -19.30 -24.91
N LYS A 17 4.00 -20.39 -24.14
CA LYS A 17 3.23 -20.53 -22.90
C LYS A 17 4.05 -19.97 -21.74
N VAL A 18 3.59 -18.86 -21.18
CA VAL A 18 4.23 -18.16 -20.06
C VAL A 18 3.41 -18.37 -18.81
N VAL A 19 4.05 -18.45 -17.65
CA VAL A 19 3.32 -18.51 -16.38
C VAL A 19 2.59 -17.17 -16.17
N GLY A 20 1.28 -17.24 -16.02
CA GLY A 20 0.41 -16.08 -15.77
C GLY A 20 0.59 -15.52 -14.35
N PRO A 21 -0.15 -14.45 -14.01
CA PRO A 21 -0.08 -13.85 -12.68
C PRO A 21 -0.51 -14.85 -11.59
N GLU A 22 0.35 -15.07 -10.59
CA GLU A 22 0.06 -15.88 -9.38
C GLU A 22 -0.37 -15.03 -8.18
N TYR A 23 -0.49 -13.70 -8.37
CA TYR A 23 -0.90 -12.79 -7.31
C TYR A 23 -2.42 -12.63 -7.25
N ALA A 24 -2.94 -12.41 -6.04
CA ALA A 24 -4.34 -12.06 -5.86
C ALA A 24 -4.62 -10.67 -6.45
N GLU A 25 -5.83 -10.51 -6.99
CA GLU A 25 -6.29 -9.24 -7.55
C GLU A 25 -6.18 -8.12 -6.51
N GLY A 26 -5.56 -7.01 -6.89
CA GLY A 26 -5.12 -5.97 -5.96
C GLY A 26 -6.23 -5.07 -5.41
N THR A 27 -7.44 -5.18 -5.95
CA THR A 27 -8.57 -4.33 -5.56
C THR A 27 -9.46 -5.07 -4.58
N PRO A 28 -9.52 -4.65 -3.31
CA PRO A 28 -10.42 -5.27 -2.35
C PRO A 28 -11.88 -4.94 -2.71
N ASP A 29 -12.74 -5.96 -2.70
CA ASP A 29 -14.17 -5.81 -2.99
C ASP A 29 -14.94 -5.01 -1.92
N GLN A 30 -14.36 -4.88 -0.72
CA GLN A 30 -15.01 -4.28 0.44
C GLN A 30 -14.13 -3.20 1.08
N PRO A 31 -14.75 -2.14 1.64
CA PRO A 31 -14.03 -1.10 2.35
C PRO A 31 -13.33 -1.68 3.58
N HIS A 32 -12.13 -1.17 3.85
CA HIS A 32 -11.33 -1.64 4.97
C HIS A 32 -11.88 -1.18 6.33
N LEU A 33 -12.48 -2.10 7.10
CA LEU A 33 -13.00 -1.83 8.45
C LEU A 33 -11.89 -1.86 9.51
N TRP A 34 -10.98 -0.88 9.50
CA TRP A 34 -9.85 -0.82 10.42
C TRP A 34 -10.24 -0.74 11.91
N ARG A 35 -11.39 -0.14 12.24
CA ARG A 35 -11.87 0.01 13.61
C ARG A 35 -12.07 -1.34 14.31
N GLY A 36 -12.45 -2.39 13.58
CA GLY A 36 -12.62 -3.73 14.15
C GLY A 36 -11.31 -4.44 14.51
N LYS A 37 -10.17 -3.91 14.06
CA LYS A 37 -8.83 -4.49 14.33
C LYS A 37 -8.15 -3.87 15.55
N ILE A 38 -8.68 -2.77 16.08
CA ILE A 38 -8.09 -2.04 17.20
C ILE A 38 -9.03 -2.20 18.41
N PRO A 39 -8.57 -2.83 19.50
CA PRO A 39 -9.46 -3.28 20.56
C PRO A 39 -9.96 -2.14 21.45
N SER A 40 -9.22 -1.04 21.58
CA SER A 40 -9.61 0.07 22.47
C SER A 40 -9.71 1.42 21.75
N ARG A 41 -10.61 2.28 22.26
CA ARG A 41 -10.75 3.66 21.78
C ARG A 41 -9.44 4.46 21.93
N ALA A 42 -8.68 4.20 23.00
CA ALA A 42 -7.40 4.88 23.24
C ALA A 42 -6.38 4.54 22.14
N GLU A 43 -6.29 3.28 21.75
CA GLU A 43 -5.42 2.85 20.64
C GLU A 43 -5.90 3.37 19.29
N MET A 44 -7.22 3.46 19.06
CA MET A 44 -7.76 4.08 17.85
C MET A 44 -7.32 5.54 17.73
N LEU A 45 -7.40 6.30 18.84
CA LEU A 45 -6.92 7.68 18.86
C LEU A 45 -5.41 7.76 18.63
N LYS A 46 -4.63 6.87 19.25
CA LYS A 46 -3.18 6.83 19.07
C LYS A 46 -2.80 6.53 17.62
N TYR A 47 -3.51 5.58 16.98
CA TYR A 47 -3.34 5.24 15.58
C TYR A 47 -3.60 6.44 14.67
N LEU A 48 -4.73 7.13 14.88
CA LEU A 48 -5.08 8.35 14.14
C LEU A 48 -4.06 9.46 14.34
N GLN A 49 -3.67 9.76 15.58
CA GLN A 49 -2.68 10.80 15.89
C GLN A 49 -1.32 10.50 15.26
N SER A 50 -0.94 9.23 15.16
CA SER A 50 0.31 8.81 14.52
C SER A 50 0.25 8.92 13.00
N GLY A 51 -0.88 8.55 12.40
CA GLY A 51 -1.11 8.65 10.95
C GLY A 51 -1.26 10.11 10.49
N GLU A 52 -1.95 10.93 11.28
CA GLU A 52 -2.16 12.35 11.06
C GLU A 52 -1.08 13.18 11.76
N ARG A 53 0.17 12.75 11.63
CA ARG A 53 1.33 13.42 12.23
C ARG A 53 1.38 14.91 11.87
N TYR A 54 0.90 15.28 10.67
CA TYR A 54 0.75 16.68 10.24
C TYR A 54 -0.03 17.55 11.23
N TRP A 55 -1.11 17.01 11.77
CA TRP A 55 -2.02 17.76 12.64
C TRP A 55 -1.68 17.61 14.12
N PHE A 56 -1.14 16.46 14.54
CA PHE A 56 -0.97 16.14 15.96
C PHE A 56 0.48 16.20 16.46
N SER A 57 1.47 16.28 15.58
CA SER A 57 2.86 16.29 16.01
C SER A 57 3.32 17.67 16.45
N LYS A 58 3.80 17.77 17.69
CA LYS A 58 4.50 18.96 18.20
C LYS A 58 5.92 19.07 17.67
N GLU A 59 6.48 17.96 17.18
CA GLU A 59 7.83 17.86 16.65
C GLU A 59 7.80 17.77 15.12
N TRP A 60 7.70 18.95 14.50
CA TRP A 60 7.86 19.11 13.06
C TRP A 60 9.35 19.08 12.68
N TYR A 61 9.72 18.25 11.71
CA TYR A 61 11.06 18.20 11.11
C TYR A 61 10.94 18.55 9.61
N GLY A 62 10.39 19.74 9.33
CA GLY A 62 10.24 20.27 7.98
C GLY A 62 11.33 21.31 7.64
N SER A 63 11.47 21.64 6.35
CA SER A 63 12.28 22.77 5.89
C SER A 63 11.88 24.09 6.55
N GLU A 64 10.66 24.19 7.07
CA GLU A 64 10.11 25.31 7.84
C GLU A 64 10.87 25.60 9.14
N LYS A 65 11.58 24.62 9.71
CA LYS A 65 12.49 24.84 10.86
C LYS A 65 13.93 25.17 10.46
N ARG A 66 14.25 25.21 9.16
CA ARG A 66 15.61 25.54 8.73
C ARG A 66 15.85 27.03 8.95
N LYS A 67 16.87 27.36 9.74
CA LYS A 67 17.36 28.74 9.90
C LYS A 67 18.08 29.25 8.66
N THR A 68 18.49 28.36 7.76
CA THR A 68 19.15 28.67 6.51
C THR A 68 18.31 28.17 5.32
N PRO A 69 18.01 29.03 4.34
CA PRO A 69 17.36 28.61 3.11
C PRO A 69 18.29 27.71 2.28
N ALA A 70 17.69 26.88 1.42
CA ALA A 70 18.40 26.07 0.43
C ALA A 70 18.67 26.89 -0.84
#